data_AF-A0A150G0T9-F1
#
_entry.id   AF-A0A150G0T9-F1
#
_cell.length_a   1.000
_cell.length_b   1.000
_cell.length_c   1.000
_cell.angle_alpha   90.00
_cell.angle_beta   90.00
_cell.angle_gamma   90.00
#
_symmetry.space_group_name_H-M   'P 1'
#
loop_
_entity.id
_entity.type
_entity.pdbx_description
1 polymer ?
#
loop_
_entity_poly.entity_id
_entity_poly.type
_entity_poly.pdbx_seq_one_letter_code
_entity_poly.pdbx_strand_id
1 'polypeptide(L)'
;MASMADDRQTARVLWTSPEEIRKRTFMDWLAAHTSFCAPLHHWEGVIALTPDMLELWGRHKRSGGEQHIPILPEELSDIHLGFDDVFTRWSDRSLGLTFKPLRLTYGSKGAPYTLYVIVDFKRWRRGSDNKLWHDKLQEWRQRCAAKEPGGWQT
;
A
#
# COMPACT_ATOMS: atom_id res chain seq x y z
N MET A 1 -29.21 -19.47 -6.25
CA MET A 1 -27.82 -19.35 -5.76
C MET A 1 -27.07 -18.51 -6.78
N ALA A 2 -26.90 -17.21 -6.54
CA ALA A 2 -26.13 -16.37 -7.44
C ALA A 2 -24.65 -16.73 -7.26
N SER A 3 -24.02 -17.19 -8.34
CA SER A 3 -22.56 -17.26 -8.45
C SER A 3 -22.04 -15.84 -8.30
N MET A 4 -21.60 -15.47 -7.10
CA MET A 4 -20.78 -14.28 -6.90
C MET A 4 -19.50 -14.54 -7.66
N ALA A 5 -19.39 -13.94 -8.85
CA ALA A 5 -18.11 -13.86 -9.54
C ALA A 5 -17.08 -13.37 -8.53
N ASP A 6 -16.00 -14.11 -8.38
CA ASP A 6 -14.82 -13.76 -7.61
C ASP A 6 -14.23 -12.48 -8.23
N ASP A 7 -14.82 -11.31 -7.93
CA ASP A 7 -14.34 -9.97 -8.36
C ASP A 7 -13.14 -9.56 -7.50
N ARG A 8 -12.27 -10.54 -7.26
CA ARG A 8 -11.04 -10.41 -6.51
C ARG A 8 -9.97 -9.92 -7.46
N GLN A 9 -9.55 -8.68 -7.26
CA GLN A 9 -8.46 -8.10 -8.03
C GLN A 9 -7.16 -8.29 -7.27
N THR A 10 -6.16 -8.90 -7.90
CA THR A 10 -4.86 -9.16 -7.26
C THR A 10 -3.70 -8.55 -8.03
N ALA A 11 -2.65 -8.14 -7.33
CA ALA A 11 -1.40 -7.68 -7.94
C ALA A 11 -0.20 -7.91 -7.01
N ARG A 12 1.01 -7.87 -7.57
CA ARG A 12 2.24 -7.83 -6.77
C ARG A 12 2.35 -6.49 -6.07
N VAL A 13 2.79 -6.49 -4.82
CA VAL A 13 2.98 -5.27 -4.04
C VAL A 13 4.30 -5.30 -3.30
N LEU A 14 4.95 -4.15 -3.29
CA LEU A 14 6.09 -3.83 -2.44
C LEU A 14 5.60 -2.83 -1.41
N TRP A 15 5.89 -3.02 -0.13
CA TRP A 15 5.42 -2.08 0.88
C TRP A 15 6.39 -1.88 2.04
N THR A 16 6.16 -0.79 2.78
CA THR A 16 6.93 -0.39 3.95
C THR A 16 6.09 0.46 4.89
N SER A 17 6.42 0.44 6.18
CA SER A 17 5.87 1.36 7.17
C SER A 17 6.78 2.59 7.35
N PRO A 18 6.23 3.73 7.85
CA PRO A 18 7.01 4.89 8.26
C PRO A 18 8.14 4.56 9.23
N GLU A 19 7.88 3.66 10.18
CA GLU A 19 8.86 3.27 11.20
C GLU A 19 10.08 2.62 10.57
N GLU A 20 9.88 1.73 9.60
CA GLU A 20 10.97 1.08 8.86
C GLU A 20 11.74 2.08 7.99
N ILE A 21 11.07 3.10 7.42
CA ILE A 21 11.75 4.19 6.70
C ILE A 21 12.62 5.01 7.67
N ARG A 22 12.09 5.40 8.83
CA ARG A 22 12.80 6.24 9.82
C ARG A 22 13.96 5.52 10.50
N LYS A 23 13.82 4.23 10.82
CA LYS A 23 14.93 3.38 11.30
C LYS A 23 16.08 3.34 10.29
N ARG A 24 15.75 3.51 9.00
CA ARG A 24 16.68 3.42 7.91
C ARG A 24 17.55 4.66 7.74
N THR A 25 17.18 5.87 8.16
CA THR A 25 18.04 7.06 8.01
C THR A 25 19.47 6.83 8.55
N PHE A 26 19.63 6.03 9.61
CA PHE A 26 20.93 5.68 10.18
C PHE A 26 21.61 4.47 9.50
N MET A 27 20.84 3.47 9.04
CA MET A 27 21.34 2.28 8.33
C MET A 27 21.53 2.48 6.81
N ASP A 28 20.89 3.51 6.22
CA ASP A 28 20.91 3.85 4.79
C ASP A 28 22.22 4.49 4.37
N TRP A 29 22.92 5.19 5.27
CA TRP A 29 24.30 5.60 5.02
C TRP A 29 25.20 4.37 4.81
N LEU A 30 25.03 3.31 5.61
CA LEU A 30 25.85 2.09 5.54
C LEU A 30 25.46 1.19 4.35
N ALA A 31 24.18 1.15 3.97
CA ALA A 31 23.67 0.31 2.88
C ALA A 31 23.67 0.96 1.48
N ALA A 32 23.93 2.28 1.39
CA ALA A 32 24.05 3.01 0.12
C ALA A 32 25.11 2.41 -0.84
N HIS A 33 25.99 1.54 -0.36
CA HIS A 33 27.04 0.90 -1.13
C HIS A 33 26.72 -0.49 -1.73
N THR A 34 25.53 -1.11 -1.52
CA THR A 34 25.41 -2.56 -1.80
C THR A 34 24.24 -3.07 -2.65
N SER A 35 23.24 -2.28 -3.08
CA SER A 35 22.13 -2.88 -3.85
C SER A 35 21.49 -1.97 -4.89
N PHE A 36 21.57 -2.40 -6.16
CA PHE A 36 21.14 -1.70 -7.39
C PHE A 36 19.60 -1.63 -7.59
N CYS A 37 19.09 -0.41 -7.79
CA CYS A 37 17.90 -0.07 -8.60
C CYS A 37 16.48 -0.53 -8.19
N ALA A 38 16.22 -0.99 -6.96
CA ALA A 38 14.85 -1.24 -6.49
C ALA A 38 14.32 -0.08 -5.63
N PRO A 39 13.01 0.22 -5.64
CA PRO A 39 12.41 1.26 -4.81
C PRO A 39 12.49 0.88 -3.33
N LEU A 40 12.29 1.85 -2.44
CA LEU A 40 12.38 1.61 -1.00
C LEU A 40 11.20 0.74 -0.51
N HIS A 41 11.49 -0.51 -0.13
CA HIS A 41 10.52 -1.43 0.46
C HIS A 41 11.21 -2.42 1.40
N HIS A 42 10.44 -2.92 2.37
CA HIS A 42 10.89 -3.94 3.34
C HIS A 42 10.14 -5.26 3.18
N TRP A 43 8.95 -5.18 2.58
CA TRP A 43 8.05 -6.30 2.38
C TRP A 43 7.73 -6.47 0.90
N GLU A 44 7.70 -7.72 0.46
CA GLU A 44 7.35 -8.11 -0.91
C GLU A 44 6.23 -9.15 -0.85
N GLY A 45 5.15 -8.96 -1.61
CA GLY A 45 4.06 -9.92 -1.65
C GLY A 45 2.93 -9.54 -2.59
N VAL A 46 1.69 -9.71 -2.14
CA VAL A 46 0.48 -9.59 -2.96
C VAL A 46 -0.51 -8.64 -2.28
N ILE A 47 -1.17 -7.80 -3.07
CA ILE A 47 -2.33 -7.03 -2.67
C ILE A 47 -3.56 -7.67 -3.32
N ALA A 48 -4.62 -7.92 -2.56
CA ALA A 48 -5.91 -8.35 -3.09
C ALA A 48 -7.01 -7.39 -2.64
N LEU A 49 -7.77 -6.88 -3.59
CA LEU A 49 -8.97 -6.11 -3.35
C LEU A 49 -10.18 -6.99 -3.60
N THR A 50 -11.01 -7.16 -2.58
CA THR A 50 -12.30 -7.84 -2.65
C THR A 50 -13.42 -6.81 -2.48
N PRO A 51 -14.69 -7.18 -2.74
CA PRO A 51 -15.82 -6.29 -2.49
C PRO A 51 -15.90 -5.75 -1.06
N ASP A 52 -15.43 -6.52 -0.07
CA ASP A 52 -15.68 -6.26 1.35
C ASP A 52 -14.40 -5.94 2.15
N MET A 53 -13.21 -6.25 1.62
CA MET A 53 -11.94 -5.96 2.30
C MET A 53 -10.76 -5.81 1.32
N LEU A 54 -9.73 -5.10 1.78
CA LEU A 54 -8.41 -5.04 1.17
C LEU A 54 -7.45 -5.92 1.96
N GLU A 55 -6.72 -6.80 1.29
CA GLU A 55 -5.75 -7.68 1.94
C GLU A 55 -4.34 -7.43 1.39
N LEU A 56 -3.38 -7.27 2.30
CA LEU A 56 -1.96 -7.14 1.99
C LEU A 56 -1.19 -8.30 2.60
N TRP A 57 -0.48 -9.05 1.77
CA TRP A 57 0.50 -10.04 2.20
C TRP A 57 1.90 -9.55 1.87
N GLY A 58 2.85 -9.84 2.75
CA GLY A 58 4.24 -9.53 2.52
C GLY A 58 5.16 -10.50 3.24
N ARG A 59 6.27 -10.84 2.59
CA ARG A 59 7.43 -11.47 3.22
C ARG A 59 8.52 -10.42 3.40
N HIS A 60 9.08 -10.34 4.60
CA HIS A 60 10.12 -9.38 4.94
C HIS A 60 11.46 -9.79 4.32
N LYS A 61 12.12 -8.87 3.62
CA LYS A 61 13.33 -9.18 2.84
C LYS A 61 14.51 -9.68 3.67
N ARG A 62 14.64 -9.25 4.92
CA ARG A 62 15.79 -9.57 5.78
C ARG A 62 15.54 -10.72 6.72
N SER A 63 14.40 -10.71 7.42
CA SER A 63 14.07 -11.74 8.42
C SER A 63 13.36 -12.94 7.81
N GLY A 64 12.85 -12.84 6.59
CA GLY A 64 12.03 -13.89 5.97
C GLY A 64 10.66 -14.09 6.63
N GLY A 65 10.31 -13.26 7.63
CA GLY A 65 9.02 -13.31 8.31
C GLY A 65 7.88 -12.94 7.37
N GLU A 66 6.70 -13.50 7.61
CA GLU A 66 5.50 -13.26 6.81
C GLU A 66 4.50 -12.42 7.60
N GLN A 67 3.80 -11.54 6.92
CA GLN A 67 2.77 -10.67 7.49
C GLN A 67 1.56 -10.59 6.58
N HIS A 68 0.38 -10.60 7.19
CA HIS A 68 -0.92 -10.42 6.54
C HIS A 68 -1.64 -9.27 7.24
N ILE A 69 -2.12 -8.31 6.46
CA ILE A 69 -2.84 -7.13 6.94
C ILE A 69 -4.17 -7.08 6.20
N PRO A 70 -5.26 -7.56 6.82
CA PRO A 70 -6.61 -7.27 6.36
C PRO A 70 -6.99 -5.84 6.76
N ILE A 71 -7.65 -5.11 5.85
CA ILE A 71 -8.10 -3.74 6.04
C ILE A 71 -9.55 -3.66 5.57
N LEU A 72 -10.45 -3.30 6.49
CA LEU A 72 -11.85 -3.08 6.15
C LEU A 72 -12.05 -1.68 5.54
N PRO A 73 -13.07 -1.47 4.67
CA PRO A 73 -13.32 -0.18 4.05
C PRO A 73 -13.47 0.96 5.07
N GLU A 74 -14.13 0.70 6.19
CA GLU A 74 -14.34 1.64 7.29
C GLU A 74 -13.06 2.00 8.05
N GLU A 75 -12.06 1.12 8.02
CA GLU A 75 -10.77 1.38 8.65
C GLU A 75 -9.87 2.24 7.76
N LEU A 76 -10.10 2.23 6.43
CA LEU A 76 -9.28 2.98 5.48
C LEU A 76 -9.64 4.47 5.47
N SER A 77 -8.89 5.24 6.24
CA SER A 77 -9.13 6.66 6.49
C SER A 77 -8.60 7.59 5.37
N ASP A 78 -7.41 7.33 4.84
CA ASP A 78 -6.73 8.15 3.82
C ASP A 78 -6.09 7.28 2.74
N ILE A 79 -6.22 7.73 1.50
CA ILE A 79 -5.61 7.11 0.31
C ILE A 79 -4.93 8.24 -0.45
N HIS A 80 -3.61 8.32 -0.35
CA HIS A 80 -2.84 9.42 -0.92
C HIS A 80 -1.84 8.94 -1.98
N LEU A 81 -1.90 9.49 -3.19
CA LEU A 81 -0.95 9.20 -4.26
C LEU A 81 0.10 10.30 -4.39
N GLY A 82 1.27 10.10 -3.81
CA GLY A 82 2.31 11.13 -3.81
C GLY A 82 3.37 10.94 -2.74
N PHE A 83 4.45 11.71 -2.89
CA PHE A 83 5.51 11.83 -1.90
C PHE A 83 5.07 12.76 -0.77
N ASP A 84 5.52 12.48 0.44
CA ASP A 84 5.30 13.29 1.63
C ASP A 84 6.61 13.53 2.39
N ASP A 85 6.51 14.01 3.62
CA ASP A 85 7.61 14.30 4.53
C ASP A 85 8.35 13.03 5.02
N VAL A 86 7.71 11.86 4.94
CA VAL A 86 8.27 10.58 5.37
C VAL A 86 8.84 9.81 4.19
N PHE A 87 8.04 9.58 3.15
CA PHE A 87 8.48 9.00 1.89
C PHE A 87 8.82 10.15 0.93
N THR A 88 10.03 10.66 1.06
CA THR A 88 10.51 11.83 0.30
C THR A 88 11.01 11.43 -1.08
N ARG A 89 11.01 12.38 -2.03
CA ARG A 89 11.66 12.19 -3.34
C ARG A 89 13.12 11.76 -3.23
N TRP A 90 13.82 12.20 -2.18
CA TRP A 90 15.23 11.88 -1.95
C TRP A 90 15.44 10.45 -1.44
N SER A 91 14.49 9.92 -0.67
CA SER A 91 14.49 8.51 -0.26
C SER A 91 14.22 7.56 -1.44
N ASP A 92 13.52 8.05 -2.47
CA ASP A 92 13.33 7.33 -3.70
C ASP A 92 14.46 7.59 -4.70
N ARG A 93 15.14 6.53 -5.12
CA ARG A 93 16.26 6.64 -6.07
C ARG A 93 15.85 7.07 -7.48
N SER A 94 14.57 7.31 -7.76
CA SER A 94 14.12 7.93 -9.02
C SER A 94 13.93 9.44 -8.90
N LEU A 95 14.16 10.03 -7.72
CA LEU A 95 13.83 11.43 -7.42
C LEU A 95 12.34 11.76 -7.67
N GLY A 96 11.48 10.74 -7.60
CA GLY A 96 10.06 10.85 -7.92
C GLY A 96 9.72 11.05 -9.40
N LEU A 97 10.65 10.73 -10.31
CA LEU A 97 10.47 10.89 -11.76
C LEU A 97 9.78 9.70 -12.41
N THR A 98 9.77 8.50 -11.80
CA THR A 98 9.28 7.29 -12.49
C THR A 98 8.02 6.67 -11.90
N PHE A 99 7.74 6.87 -10.61
CA PHE A 99 6.47 6.50 -9.99
C PHE A 99 6.17 7.38 -8.77
N LYS A 100 4.90 7.40 -8.32
CA LYS A 100 4.47 8.04 -7.08
C LYS A 100 4.07 6.97 -6.07
N PRO A 101 4.55 6.98 -4.83
CA PRO A 101 4.14 6.00 -3.83
C PRO A 101 2.66 6.19 -3.49
N LEU A 102 1.98 5.10 -3.17
CA LEU A 102 0.60 5.10 -2.72
C LEU A 102 0.61 4.92 -1.21
N ARG A 103 0.13 5.90 -0.47
CA ARG A 103 0.04 5.85 0.99
C ARG A 103 -1.38 5.47 1.39
N LEU A 104 -1.46 4.47 2.25
CA LEU A 104 -2.70 3.99 2.85
C LEU A 104 -2.62 4.23 4.35
N THR A 105 -3.58 4.96 4.89
CA THR A 105 -3.70 5.16 6.34
C THR A 105 -4.96 4.47 6.82
N TYR A 106 -4.82 3.52 7.74
CA TYR A 106 -5.90 2.68 8.23
C TYR A 106 -5.91 2.53 9.75
N GLY A 107 -7.08 2.27 10.32
CA GLY A 107 -7.27 1.92 11.72
C GLY A 107 -8.61 2.41 12.28
N SER A 108 -9.17 1.65 13.22
CA SER A 108 -10.42 2.00 13.89
C SER A 108 -10.14 2.66 15.26
N LYS A 109 -10.64 3.89 15.46
CA LYS A 109 -10.77 4.59 16.76
C LYS A 109 -9.52 4.60 17.67
N GLY A 110 -8.32 4.61 17.08
CA GLY A 110 -7.04 4.61 17.80
C GLY A 110 -5.93 5.33 17.02
N ALA A 111 -4.67 4.95 17.25
CA ALA A 111 -3.54 5.48 16.48
C ALA A 111 -3.56 4.92 15.05
N PRO A 112 -3.68 5.76 14.01
CA PRO A 112 -3.77 5.29 12.64
C PRO A 112 -2.44 4.70 12.18
N TYR A 113 -2.50 3.52 11.57
CA TYR A 113 -1.35 2.90 10.91
C TYR A 113 -1.21 3.46 9.50
N THR A 114 0.02 3.69 9.07
CA THR A 114 0.31 4.18 7.72
C THR A 114 1.22 3.20 7.01
N LEU A 115 0.92 2.94 5.73
CA LEU A 115 1.72 2.09 4.85
C LEU A 115 1.97 2.81 3.54
N TYR A 116 3.18 2.67 3.02
CA TYR A 116 3.52 3.05 1.66
C TYR A 116 3.58 1.79 0.81
N VAL A 117 2.77 1.76 -0.24
CA VAL A 117 2.65 0.63 -1.16
C VAL A 117 3.06 1.04 -2.58
N ILE A 118 3.67 0.09 -3.28
CA ILE A 118 4.07 0.19 -4.68
C ILE A 118 3.57 -1.08 -5.36
N VAL A 119 2.54 -0.92 -6.17
CA VAL A 119 1.81 -2.00 -6.82
C VAL A 119 2.32 -2.21 -8.24
N ASP A 120 2.56 -3.48 -8.58
CA ASP A 120 3.06 -3.96 -9.86
C ASP A 120 4.27 -3.18 -10.40
N PHE A 121 5.30 -3.03 -9.57
CA PHE A 121 6.51 -2.29 -9.93
C PHE A 121 7.28 -2.98 -11.08
N LYS A 122 7.36 -2.30 -12.22
CA LYS A 122 8.06 -2.77 -13.43
C LYS A 122 9.47 -2.23 -13.45
N ARG A 123 10.44 -3.03 -12.96
CA ARG A 123 11.86 -2.64 -12.79
C ARG A 123 12.50 -2.00 -14.03
N TRP A 124 12.11 -2.46 -15.22
CA TRP A 124 12.69 -2.02 -16.49
C TRP A 124 12.18 -0.65 -16.98
N ARG A 125 10.89 -0.32 -16.79
CA ARG A 125 10.34 1.04 -17.04
C ARG A 125 10.39 1.93 -15.79
N ARG A 126 10.77 1.36 -14.64
CA ARG A 126 10.69 1.97 -13.30
C ARG A 126 9.31 2.56 -12.96
N GLY A 127 8.26 2.08 -13.62
CA GLY A 127 6.88 2.49 -13.41
C GLY A 127 6.15 1.57 -12.43
N SER A 128 4.98 2.01 -11.97
CA SER A 128 4.07 1.22 -11.15
C SER A 128 2.62 1.49 -11.55
N ASP A 129 1.73 0.59 -11.14
CA ASP A 129 0.29 0.73 -11.39
C ASP A 129 -0.40 1.43 -10.20
N ASN A 130 0.36 2.21 -9.41
CA ASN A 130 -0.15 2.90 -8.21
C ASN A 130 -1.32 3.83 -8.49
N LYS A 131 -1.31 4.52 -9.63
CA LYS A 131 -2.43 5.40 -10.01
C LYS A 131 -3.72 4.58 -10.25
N LEU A 132 -3.60 3.46 -10.97
CA LEU A 132 -4.73 2.56 -11.22
C LEU A 132 -5.31 2.03 -9.90
N TRP A 133 -4.43 1.61 -8.99
CA TRP A 133 -4.85 1.09 -7.69
C TRP A 133 -5.40 2.17 -6.76
N HIS A 134 -4.88 3.40 -6.82
CA HIS A 134 -5.43 4.54 -6.12
C HIS A 134 -6.89 4.78 -6.52
N ASP A 135 -7.16 4.87 -7.82
CA ASP A 135 -8.50 5.16 -8.34
C ASP A 135 -9.48 4.03 -7.96
N LYS A 136 -9.06 2.77 -8.08
CA LYS A 136 -9.82 1.59 -7.63
C LYS A 136 -10.15 1.60 -6.14
N LEU A 137 -9.19 1.97 -5.29
CA LEU A 137 -9.39 2.02 -3.84
C LEU A 137 -10.33 3.16 -3.45
N GLN A 138 -10.26 4.31 -4.15
CA GLN A 138 -11.21 5.40 -3.94
C GLN A 138 -12.63 4.99 -4.33
N GLU A 139 -12.81 4.38 -5.50
CA GLU A 139 -14.10 3.86 -5.95
C GLU A 139 -14.65 2.79 -5.00
N TRP A 140 -13.81 1.85 -4.58
CA TRP A 140 -14.17 0.81 -3.63
C TRP A 140 -14.67 1.40 -2.30
N ARG A 141 -13.91 2.34 -1.73
CA ARG A 141 -14.29 3.02 -0.49
C ARG A 141 -15.62 3.76 -0.62
N GLN A 142 -15.82 4.49 -1.71
CA GLN A 142 -17.07 5.20 -1.99
C GLN A 142 -18.25 4.24 -2.15
N ARG A 143 -18.04 3.11 -2.82
CA ARG A 143 -19.08 2.08 -3.00
C ARG A 143 -19.49 1.45 -1.68
N CYS A 144 -18.53 1.17 -0.79
CA CYS A 144 -18.84 0.62 0.52
C CYS A 144 -19.56 1.63 1.42
N ALA A 145 -19.15 2.91 1.41
CA ALA A 145 -19.87 3.97 2.11
C ALA A 145 -21.30 4.17 1.57
N ALA A 146 -21.51 4.09 0.25
CA ALA A 146 -22.84 4.22 -0.36
C ALA A 146 -23.77 3.03 -0.07
N LYS A 147 -23.23 1.87 0.34
CA LYS A 147 -24.00 0.70 0.78
C LYS A 147 -24.48 0.80 2.23
N GLU A 148 -24.25 1.91 2.92
CA GLU A 148 -24.82 2.21 4.24
C GLU A 148 -26.09 3.11 4.19
N PRO A 149 -27.14 2.86 3.36
CA PRO A 149 -28.39 3.59 3.51
C PRO A 149 -29.23 2.96 4.64
N GLY A 150 -29.37 3.67 5.74
CA GLY A 150 -30.53 3.63 6.65
C GLY A 150 -31.04 2.26 7.08
N GLY A 151 -30.57 1.77 8.23
CA GLY A 151 -31.01 0.49 8.79
C GLY A 151 -31.41 0.54 10.25
N TRP A 152 -32.09 1.60 10.74
CA TRP A 152 -33.05 1.53 11.86
C TRP A 152 -34.00 2.74 11.76
N GLN A 153 -35.20 2.54 11.21
CA GLN A 153 -36.36 3.29 11.69
C GLN A 153 -37.13 2.32 12.59
N THR A 154 -37.05 2.61 13.89
CA THR A 154 -37.91 2.07 14.96
C THR A 154 -39.36 2.45 14.75
#